data_AF-A0A074XTS0-F1
#
_entry.id   AF-A0A074XTS0-F1
#
_cell.length_a   1.000
_cell.length_b   1.000
_cell.length_c   1.000
_cell.angle_alpha   90.00
_cell.angle_beta   90.00
_cell.angle_gamma   90.00
#
_symmetry.space_group_name_H-M   'P 1'
#
loop_
_entity.id
_entity.type
_entity.pdbx_description
1 polymer ?
#
loop_
_entity_poly.entity_id
_entity_poly.type
_entity_poly.pdbx_seq_one_letter_code
_entity_poly.pdbx_strand_id
1 'polypeptide(L)'
;MPDVEDNQELEQSKLSSLRDHFDAELTESWADSVLIVSSFITGLLDSAVFNVWSCFVSMQTGNTLYLGLGVSGQPKSSPWRWAKSGMSIISFVVGAFIFSRFMRWLGPLRRSTMVYSWLIQAVLIYICAALEDTGVVPNDAGDNLPNSFIVLLPLSLLSIQSAGQMAMSRILGYGEVTSVVLTSAYFDLVFDNEVFTAAPTRNVKRNRRIGSMVMVVLGAIAGGFLTQDEDISKVLWFAGSLKVAIAILWVFWKSKGSVRLE
;
A
#
# COMPACT_ATOMS: atom_id res chain seq x y z
N MET A 1 24.28 -29.79 36.45
CA MET A 1 23.81 -28.47 36.00
C MET A 1 22.44 -28.67 35.36
N PRO A 2 21.37 -28.77 36.15
CA PRO A 2 20.00 -29.00 35.65
C PRO A 2 19.37 -27.73 35.05
N ASP A 3 19.75 -26.56 35.57
CA ASP A 3 19.14 -25.26 35.20
C ASP A 3 19.47 -24.78 33.77
N VAL A 4 20.48 -25.38 33.12
CA VAL A 4 20.89 -25.02 31.75
C VAL A 4 20.11 -25.82 30.71
N GLU A 5 19.86 -27.11 30.96
CA GLU A 5 19.05 -27.96 30.07
C GLU A 5 17.57 -27.54 30.10
N ASP A 6 17.03 -27.20 31.28
CA ASP A 6 15.64 -26.77 31.45
C ASP A 6 15.36 -25.42 30.74
N ASN A 7 16.33 -24.50 30.75
CA ASN A 7 16.23 -23.26 29.97
C ASN A 7 16.31 -23.49 28.45
N GLN A 8 17.12 -24.45 28.00
CA GLN A 8 17.24 -24.78 26.57
C GLN A 8 15.96 -25.43 26.03
N GLU A 9 15.31 -26.31 26.79
CA GLU A 9 14.03 -26.92 26.41
C GLU A 9 12.90 -25.88 26.37
N LEU A 10 12.87 -24.95 27.33
CA LEU A 10 11.88 -23.88 27.38
C LEU A 10 12.03 -22.87 26.23
N GLU A 11 13.26 -22.54 25.83
CA GLU A 11 13.54 -21.73 24.65
C GLU A 11 13.14 -22.45 23.35
N GLN A 12 13.47 -23.73 23.21
CA GLN A 12 13.07 -24.52 22.04
C GLN A 12 11.55 -24.64 21.91
N SER A 13 10.84 -24.87 23.02
CA SER A 13 9.36 -24.91 23.07
C SER A 13 8.71 -23.57 22.70
N LYS A 14 9.26 -22.46 23.19
CA LYS A 14 8.81 -21.11 22.80
C LYS A 14 9.07 -20.83 21.32
N LEU A 15 10.25 -21.20 20.81
CA LEU A 15 10.61 -21.02 19.41
C LEU A 15 9.73 -21.86 18.47
N SER A 16 9.41 -23.11 18.83
CA SER A 16 8.48 -23.94 18.05
C SER A 16 7.07 -23.36 18.08
N SER A 17 6.58 -22.92 19.24
CA SER A 17 5.27 -22.27 19.36
C SER A 17 5.17 -20.96 18.56
N LEU A 18 6.22 -20.15 18.57
CA LEU A 18 6.28 -18.93 17.75
C LEU A 18 6.33 -19.25 16.25
N ARG A 19 7.10 -20.27 15.85
CA ARG A 19 7.15 -20.72 14.46
C ARG A 19 5.79 -21.21 13.98
N ASP A 20 5.13 -22.04 14.77
CA ASP A 20 3.79 -22.54 14.47
C ASP A 20 2.77 -21.39 14.36
N HIS A 21 2.90 -20.37 15.22
CA HIS A 21 2.10 -19.15 15.11
C HIS A 21 2.37 -18.43 13.78
N PHE A 22 3.61 -18.18 13.39
CA PHE A 22 3.88 -17.44 12.15
C PHE A 22 3.62 -18.24 10.86
N ASP A 23 3.63 -19.58 10.93
CA ASP A 23 3.32 -20.46 9.80
C ASP A 23 1.81 -20.72 9.63
N ALA A 24 0.99 -20.36 10.63
CA ALA A 24 -0.45 -20.51 10.59
C ALA A 24 -1.11 -19.69 9.47
N GLU A 25 -2.10 -20.29 8.79
CA GLU A 25 -2.89 -19.63 7.75
C GLU A 25 -3.98 -18.74 8.38
N LEU A 26 -4.10 -17.51 7.92
CA LEU A 26 -5.04 -16.54 8.45
C LEU A 26 -6.40 -16.62 7.77
N THR A 27 -7.45 -16.26 8.52
CA THR A 27 -8.80 -16.13 7.97
C THR A 27 -8.95 -14.79 7.26
N GLU A 28 -9.58 -14.77 6.09
CA GLU A 28 -9.83 -13.55 5.32
C GLU A 28 -10.96 -12.68 5.89
N SER A 29 -11.74 -13.21 6.83
CA SER A 29 -12.87 -12.50 7.44
C SER A 29 -12.41 -11.18 8.07
N TRP A 30 -13.14 -10.10 7.81
CA TRP A 30 -12.82 -8.72 8.23
C TRP A 30 -11.54 -8.12 7.65
N ALA A 31 -10.80 -8.83 6.80
CA ALA A 31 -9.60 -8.28 6.17
C ALA A 31 -9.93 -7.17 5.17
N ASP A 32 -11.19 -7.08 4.72
CA ASP A 32 -11.70 -5.94 3.99
C ASP A 32 -11.57 -4.61 4.75
N SER A 33 -11.75 -4.62 6.07
CA SER A 33 -11.59 -3.42 6.90
C SER A 33 -10.14 -2.91 6.88
N VAL A 34 -9.17 -3.82 6.93
CA VAL A 34 -7.74 -3.49 6.82
C VAL A 34 -7.43 -2.92 5.44
N LEU A 35 -8.02 -3.50 4.39
CA LEU A 35 -7.84 -3.01 3.03
C LEU A 35 -8.50 -1.65 2.81
N ILE A 36 -9.64 -1.36 3.46
CA ILE A 36 -10.27 -0.04 3.43
C ILE A 36 -9.39 1.02 4.10
N VAL A 37 -8.76 0.69 5.24
CA VAL A 37 -7.74 1.56 5.87
C VAL A 37 -6.55 1.75 4.92
N SER A 38 -6.15 0.71 4.20
CA SER A 38 -5.08 0.83 3.21
C SER A 38 -5.43 1.77 2.05
N SER A 39 -6.70 1.87 1.68
CA SER A 39 -7.19 2.84 0.68
C SER A 39 -7.01 4.29 1.15
N PHE A 40 -7.10 4.56 2.45
CA PHE A 40 -6.71 5.86 3.02
C PHE A 40 -5.22 6.14 2.87
N ILE A 41 -4.35 5.16 3.18
CA ILE A 41 -2.90 5.29 2.96
C ILE A 41 -2.58 5.57 1.49
N THR A 42 -3.31 4.94 0.57
CA THR A 42 -3.17 5.19 -0.86
C THR A 42 -3.49 6.63 -1.22
N GLY A 43 -4.65 7.15 -0.81
CA GLY A 43 -5.00 8.56 -1.06
C GLY A 43 -4.02 9.54 -0.43
N LEU A 44 -3.58 9.24 0.80
CA LEU A 44 -2.59 10.01 1.54
C LEU A 44 -1.25 10.11 0.79
N LEU A 45 -0.68 8.98 0.37
CA LEU A 45 0.59 8.97 -0.35
C LEU A 45 0.46 9.56 -1.76
N ASP A 46 -0.56 9.18 -2.53
CA ASP A 46 -0.69 9.67 -3.91
C ASP A 46 -0.96 11.17 -3.97
N SER A 47 -1.73 11.73 -3.04
CA SER A 47 -1.94 13.19 -2.98
C SER A 47 -0.66 13.94 -2.62
N ALA A 48 0.05 13.50 -1.59
CA ALA A 48 1.29 14.12 -1.14
C ALA A 48 2.38 14.05 -2.22
N VAL A 49 2.60 12.88 -2.80
CA VAL A 49 3.59 12.69 -3.87
C VAL A 49 3.19 13.44 -5.14
N PHE A 50 1.90 13.52 -5.47
CA PHE A 50 1.45 14.32 -6.60
C PHE A 50 1.64 15.82 -6.36
N ASN A 51 1.37 16.31 -5.14
CA ASN A 51 1.54 17.71 -4.80
C ASN A 51 3.01 18.15 -4.92
N VAL A 52 3.94 17.36 -4.39
CA VAL A 52 5.36 17.72 -4.35
C VAL A 52 6.10 17.32 -5.63
N TRP A 53 5.84 16.13 -6.18
CA TRP A 53 6.59 15.59 -7.32
C TRP A 53 5.78 15.44 -8.62
N SER A 54 4.52 15.87 -8.66
CA SER A 54 3.65 15.80 -9.86
C SER A 54 3.56 14.40 -10.48
N CYS A 55 3.56 13.35 -9.65
CA CYS A 55 3.46 11.96 -10.06
C CYS A 55 2.59 11.17 -9.09
N PHE A 56 1.90 10.15 -9.57
CA PHE A 56 1.19 9.20 -8.70
C PHE A 56 2.06 7.98 -8.46
N VAL A 57 2.04 7.39 -7.27
CA VAL A 57 2.83 6.17 -6.99
C VAL A 57 1.96 4.92 -7.08
N SER A 58 0.65 5.04 -6.87
CA SER A 58 -0.31 3.94 -7.01
C SER A 58 -1.22 4.05 -8.24
N MET A 59 -1.68 5.25 -8.61
CA MET A 59 -2.64 5.46 -9.70
C MET A 59 -1.98 5.47 -11.08
N GLN A 60 -1.69 4.29 -11.62
CA GLN A 60 -0.97 4.15 -12.89
C GLN A 60 -1.76 4.65 -14.12
N THR A 61 -3.09 4.71 -14.07
CA THR A 61 -3.91 5.25 -15.19
C THR A 61 -3.52 6.68 -15.55
N GLY A 62 -3.34 7.55 -14.55
CA GLY A 62 -2.91 8.94 -14.78
C GLY A 62 -1.47 9.01 -15.28
N ASN A 63 -0.58 8.17 -14.72
CA ASN A 63 0.81 8.08 -15.18
C ASN A 63 0.92 7.63 -16.64
N THR A 64 0.08 6.70 -17.08
CA THR A 64 0.07 6.23 -18.48
C THR A 64 -0.28 7.38 -19.43
N LEU A 65 -1.22 8.24 -19.05
CA LEU A 65 -1.54 9.46 -19.81
C LEU A 65 -0.35 10.42 -19.84
N TYR A 66 0.31 10.70 -18.71
CA TYR A 66 1.49 11.57 -18.69
C TYR A 66 2.67 11.00 -19.47
N LEU A 67 2.86 9.68 -19.46
CA LEU A 67 3.87 9.01 -20.27
C LEU A 67 3.58 9.21 -21.78
N GLY A 68 2.32 9.02 -22.19
CA GLY A 68 1.90 9.21 -23.58
C GLY A 68 2.00 10.67 -24.05
N LEU A 69 1.61 11.62 -23.21
CA LEU A 69 1.75 13.06 -23.50
C LEU A 69 3.22 13.50 -23.61
N GLY A 70 4.15 12.75 -23.00
CA GLY A 70 5.58 12.94 -23.19
C GLY A 70 6.02 12.86 -24.66
N VAL A 71 5.35 12.03 -25.47
CA VAL A 71 5.67 11.88 -26.91
C VAL A 71 5.42 13.17 -27.70
N SER A 72 4.39 13.94 -27.32
CA SER A 72 4.09 15.23 -27.92
C SER A 72 4.66 16.42 -27.14
N GLY A 73 5.42 16.16 -26.07
CA GLY A 73 6.01 17.18 -25.20
C GLY A 73 4.97 18.02 -24.44
N GLN A 74 3.81 17.44 -24.09
CA GLN A 74 2.72 18.14 -23.40
C GLN A 74 2.60 17.74 -21.92
N PRO A 75 2.19 18.67 -21.04
CA PRO A 75 2.14 20.11 -21.25
C PRO A 75 3.55 20.72 -21.29
N LYS A 76 3.74 21.80 -22.06
CA LYS A 76 5.05 22.50 -22.14
C LYS A 76 5.56 23.02 -20.78
N SER A 77 4.67 23.21 -19.81
CA SER A 77 5.02 23.62 -18.44
C SER A 77 5.71 22.53 -17.62
N SER A 78 5.63 21.25 -18.03
CA SER A 78 6.21 20.14 -17.27
C SER A 78 6.80 19.07 -18.20
N PRO A 79 7.91 19.40 -18.91
CA PRO A 79 8.45 18.56 -19.98
C PRO A 79 9.00 17.20 -19.51
N TRP A 80 9.36 17.06 -18.23
CA TRP A 80 9.94 15.83 -17.66
C TRP A 80 8.96 14.97 -16.86
N ARG A 81 7.68 15.35 -16.82
CA ARG A 81 6.66 14.58 -16.07
C ARG A 81 6.51 13.14 -16.58
N TRP A 82 6.67 12.93 -17.88
CA TRP A 82 6.60 11.59 -18.50
C TRP A 82 7.66 10.65 -17.94
N ALA A 83 8.86 11.16 -17.59
CA ALA A 83 9.95 10.34 -17.05
C ALA A 83 9.62 9.88 -15.62
N LYS A 84 9.09 10.78 -14.78
CA LYS A 84 8.58 10.45 -13.44
C LYS A 84 7.49 9.38 -13.50
N SER A 85 6.49 9.59 -14.36
CA SER A 85 5.39 8.65 -14.56
C SER A 85 5.84 7.30 -15.15
N GLY A 86 6.78 7.31 -16.10
CA GLY A 86 7.37 6.10 -16.67
C GLY A 86 8.12 5.27 -15.62
N MET A 87 8.92 5.94 -14.77
CA MET A 87 9.61 5.29 -13.65
C MET A 87 8.60 4.66 -12.68
N SER A 88 7.54 5.38 -12.31
CA SER A 88 6.48 4.84 -11.45
C SER A 88 5.84 3.59 -12.05
N ILE A 89 5.48 3.61 -13.34
CA ILE A 89 4.84 2.46 -14.02
C ILE A 89 5.75 1.25 -13.99
N ILE A 90 7.01 1.40 -14.41
CA ILE A 90 7.98 0.29 -14.45
C ILE A 90 8.19 -0.28 -13.06
N SER A 91 8.41 0.60 -12.07
CA SER A 91 8.63 0.21 -10.68
C SER A 91 7.42 -0.48 -10.07
N PHE A 92 6.20 -0.01 -10.39
CA PHE A 92 4.95 -0.64 -9.97
C PHE A 92 4.82 -2.05 -10.54
N VAL A 93 5.10 -2.25 -11.83
CA VAL A 93 5.04 -3.58 -12.48
C VAL A 93 6.08 -4.54 -11.88
N VAL A 94 7.31 -4.05 -11.67
CA VAL A 94 8.38 -4.82 -11.02
C VAL A 94 7.98 -5.19 -9.59
N GLY A 95 7.45 -4.23 -8.81
CA GLY A 95 6.94 -4.47 -7.46
C GLY A 95 5.81 -5.49 -7.45
N ALA A 96 4.86 -5.39 -8.37
CA ALA A 96 3.76 -6.34 -8.49
C ALA A 96 4.27 -7.75 -8.77
N PHE A 97 5.28 -7.91 -9.63
CA PHE A 97 5.94 -9.18 -9.90
C PHE A 97 6.63 -9.74 -8.65
N ILE A 98 7.45 -8.91 -7.97
CA ILE A 98 8.20 -9.31 -6.76
C ILE A 98 7.24 -9.75 -5.66
N PHE A 99 6.27 -8.92 -5.28
CA PHE A 99 5.32 -9.23 -4.20
C PHE A 99 4.45 -10.44 -4.54
N SER A 100 3.98 -10.56 -5.78
CA SER A 100 3.21 -11.73 -6.21
C SER A 100 4.01 -13.03 -6.09
N ARG A 101 5.30 -13.02 -6.45
CA ARG A 101 6.16 -14.21 -6.34
C ARG A 101 6.54 -14.51 -4.91
N PHE A 102 6.90 -13.48 -4.14
CA PHE A 102 7.25 -13.55 -2.73
C PHE A 102 6.11 -14.16 -1.90
N MET A 103 4.90 -13.64 -2.05
CA MET A 103 3.74 -14.12 -1.31
C MET A 103 3.35 -15.56 -1.69
N ARG A 104 3.47 -15.94 -2.96
CA ARG A 104 3.24 -17.32 -3.40
C ARG A 104 4.30 -18.29 -2.87
N TRP A 105 5.55 -17.84 -2.75
CA TRP A 105 6.64 -18.66 -2.24
C TRP A 105 6.52 -18.91 -0.73
N LEU A 106 6.19 -17.87 0.05
CA LEU A 106 6.02 -18.01 1.49
C LEU A 106 4.69 -18.67 1.89
N GLY A 107 3.71 -18.74 1.01
CA GLY A 107 2.36 -19.19 1.33
C GLY A 107 1.42 -17.99 1.41
N PRO A 108 0.48 -17.81 0.46
CA PRO A 108 -0.28 -16.57 0.29
C PRO A 108 -1.01 -16.08 1.55
N LEU A 109 -1.55 -17.01 2.35
CA LEU A 109 -2.36 -16.68 3.53
C LEU A 109 -1.63 -16.90 4.85
N ARG A 110 -0.33 -17.24 4.84
CA ARG A 110 0.43 -17.42 6.08
C ARG A 110 0.55 -16.08 6.82
N ARG A 111 0.49 -16.13 8.14
CA ARG A 111 0.64 -14.96 9.01
C ARG A 111 1.96 -14.24 8.76
N SER A 112 3.06 -14.99 8.64
CA SER A 112 4.37 -14.46 8.27
C SER A 112 4.33 -13.68 6.95
N THR A 113 3.71 -14.24 5.90
CA THR A 113 3.57 -13.57 4.60
C THR A 113 2.86 -12.22 4.71
N MET A 114 1.75 -12.17 5.46
CA MET A 114 1.00 -10.92 5.68
C MET A 114 1.86 -9.88 6.39
N VAL A 115 2.47 -10.26 7.52
CA VAL A 115 3.28 -9.37 8.34
C VAL A 115 4.49 -8.85 7.54
N TYR A 116 5.27 -9.74 6.92
CA TYR A 116 6.44 -9.34 6.15
C TYR A 116 6.09 -8.45 4.97
N SER A 117 4.99 -8.73 4.27
CA SER A 117 4.57 -7.90 3.14
C SER A 117 4.25 -6.46 3.56
N TRP A 118 3.60 -6.26 4.71
CA TRP A 118 3.32 -4.91 5.23
C TRP A 118 4.57 -4.24 5.80
N LEU A 119 5.46 -4.99 6.45
CA LEU A 119 6.74 -4.46 6.96
C LEU A 119 7.67 -4.03 5.83
N ILE A 120 7.82 -4.83 4.77
CA ILE A 120 8.62 -4.44 3.60
C ILE A 120 8.08 -3.15 2.99
N GLN A 121 6.76 -3.02 2.85
CA GLN A 121 6.15 -1.78 2.37
C GLN A 121 6.45 -0.59 3.28
N ALA A 122 6.36 -0.76 4.61
CA ALA A 122 6.68 0.29 5.57
C ALA A 122 8.16 0.70 5.52
N VAL A 123 9.08 -0.26 5.43
CA VAL A 123 10.51 0.00 5.31
C VAL A 123 10.82 0.80 4.05
N LEU A 124 10.21 0.46 2.91
CA LEU A 124 10.38 1.23 1.68
C LEU A 124 9.89 2.68 1.83
N ILE A 125 8.79 2.90 2.54
CA ILE A 125 8.30 4.26 2.86
C ILE A 125 9.27 5.00 3.79
N TYR A 126 9.78 4.35 4.84
CA TYR A 126 10.72 4.96 5.77
C TYR A 126 12.06 5.30 5.13
N ILE A 127 12.53 4.50 4.18
CA ILE A 127 13.71 4.86 3.37
C ILE A 127 13.44 6.17 2.63
N CYS A 128 12.27 6.32 2.00
CA CYS A 128 11.91 7.59 1.35
C CYS A 128 11.81 8.76 2.34
N ALA A 129 11.24 8.54 3.52
CA ALA A 129 11.15 9.56 4.55
C ALA A 129 12.54 10.02 5.01
N ALA A 130 13.45 9.07 5.26
CA ALA A 130 14.83 9.37 5.65
C ALA A 130 15.60 10.09 4.53
N LEU A 131 15.39 9.70 3.27
CA LEU A 131 16.03 10.37 2.13
C LEU A 131 15.64 11.85 2.01
N GLU A 132 14.40 12.18 2.35
CA GLU A 132 13.92 13.56 2.30
C GLU A 132 14.33 14.34 3.56
N ASP A 133 14.19 13.77 4.77
CA ASP A 133 14.57 14.40 6.04
C ASP A 133 16.09 14.69 6.13
N THR A 134 16.91 13.81 5.55
CA THR A 134 18.37 14.04 5.45
C THR A 134 18.78 15.03 4.36
N GLY A 135 17.83 15.52 3.55
CA GLY A 135 18.08 16.46 2.45
C GLY A 135 18.77 15.83 1.23
N VAL A 136 18.89 14.49 1.18
CA VAL A 136 19.41 13.79 0.00
C VAL A 136 18.47 13.97 -1.20
N VAL A 137 17.16 13.97 -0.94
CA VAL A 137 16.11 14.36 -1.88
C VAL A 137 15.55 15.71 -1.41
N PRO A 138 15.96 16.83 -2.04
CA PRO A 138 15.37 18.14 -1.76
C PRO A 138 13.86 18.18 -2.07
N ASN A 139 13.12 19.07 -1.43
CA ASN A 139 11.67 19.22 -1.66
C ASN A 139 11.35 19.58 -3.12
N ASP A 140 12.20 20.40 -3.75
CA ASP A 140 12.12 20.80 -5.15
C ASP A 140 12.68 19.75 -6.13
N ALA A 141 13.06 18.55 -5.67
CA ALA A 141 13.62 17.50 -6.52
C ALA A 141 12.71 17.11 -7.70
N GLY A 142 11.40 17.36 -7.59
CA GLY A 142 10.43 17.16 -8.66
C GLY A 142 10.66 18.05 -9.90
N ASP A 143 11.23 19.24 -9.71
CA ASP A 143 11.45 20.25 -10.74
C ASP A 143 12.90 20.33 -11.22
N ASN A 144 13.80 19.65 -10.51
CA ASN A 144 15.22 19.60 -10.83
C ASN A 144 15.57 18.70 -12.03
N LEU A 145 14.61 18.09 -12.73
CA LEU A 145 14.88 17.36 -13.96
C LEU A 145 15.14 18.31 -15.14
N PRO A 146 16.18 18.07 -15.97
CA PRO A 146 17.02 16.86 -16.02
C PRO A 146 18.35 16.96 -15.25
N ASN A 147 18.56 18.04 -14.48
CA ASN A 147 19.81 18.30 -13.78
C ASN A 147 20.06 17.28 -12.66
N SER A 148 19.00 16.80 -12.01
CA SER A 148 19.07 15.72 -11.01
C SER A 148 17.94 14.71 -11.23
N PHE A 149 18.30 13.43 -11.21
CA PHE A 149 17.34 12.31 -11.29
C PHE A 149 17.01 11.73 -9.92
N ILE A 150 17.43 12.39 -8.83
CA ILE A 150 17.32 11.83 -7.48
C ILE A 150 15.87 11.53 -7.07
N VAL A 151 14.91 12.31 -7.55
CA VAL A 151 13.46 12.11 -7.29
C VAL A 151 12.92 10.79 -7.86
N LEU A 152 13.58 10.20 -8.86
CA LEU A 152 13.16 8.92 -9.44
C LEU A 152 13.34 7.76 -8.45
N LEU A 153 14.31 7.88 -7.52
CA LEU A 153 14.55 6.87 -6.50
C LEU A 153 13.35 6.73 -5.54
N PRO A 154 12.91 7.77 -4.80
CA PRO A 154 11.77 7.63 -3.90
C PRO A 154 10.48 7.31 -4.66
N LEU A 155 10.28 7.83 -5.88
CA LEU A 155 9.15 7.43 -6.73
C LEU A 155 9.17 5.93 -7.01
N SER A 156 10.33 5.35 -7.35
CA SER A 156 10.44 3.92 -7.61
C SER A 156 10.09 3.06 -6.38
N LEU A 157 10.61 3.43 -5.20
CA LEU A 157 10.38 2.72 -3.94
C LEU A 157 8.91 2.81 -3.51
N LEU A 158 8.30 3.99 -3.63
CA LEU A 158 6.90 4.21 -3.31
C LEU A 158 5.95 3.50 -4.30
N SER A 159 6.32 3.40 -5.57
CA SER A 159 5.54 2.64 -6.55
C SER A 159 5.65 1.13 -6.30
N ILE A 160 6.84 0.62 -5.95
CA ILE A 160 7.03 -0.79 -5.56
C ILE A 160 6.18 -1.15 -4.34
N GLN A 161 6.21 -0.34 -3.27
CA GLN A 161 5.43 -0.64 -2.07
C GLN A 161 3.91 -0.59 -2.34
N SER A 162 3.44 0.32 -3.20
CA SER A 162 2.01 0.41 -3.53
C SER A 162 1.53 -0.82 -4.29
N ALA A 163 2.39 -1.42 -5.13
CA ALA A 163 2.10 -2.68 -5.80
C ALA A 163 1.95 -3.84 -4.81
N GLY A 164 2.71 -3.85 -3.70
CA GLY A 164 2.56 -4.82 -2.62
C GLY A 164 1.19 -4.77 -1.95
N GLN A 165 0.64 -3.57 -1.77
CA GLN A 165 -0.73 -3.39 -1.25
C GLN A 165 -1.78 -3.94 -2.22
N MET A 166 -1.58 -3.74 -3.54
CA MET A 166 -2.47 -4.31 -4.55
C MET A 166 -2.39 -5.84 -4.60
N ALA A 167 -1.18 -6.41 -4.50
CA ALA A 167 -0.98 -7.86 -4.42
C ALA A 167 -1.72 -8.45 -3.20
N MET A 168 -1.68 -7.73 -2.07
CA MET A 168 -2.35 -8.14 -0.84
C MET A 168 -3.87 -8.26 -0.98
N SER A 169 -4.51 -7.24 -1.55
CA SER A 169 -5.95 -7.26 -1.84
C SER A 169 -6.36 -8.43 -2.73
N ARG A 170 -5.53 -8.77 -3.72
CA ARG A 170 -5.80 -9.89 -4.62
C ARG A 170 -5.69 -11.24 -3.93
N ILE A 171 -4.70 -11.42 -3.06
CA ILE A 171 -4.52 -12.66 -2.30
C ILE A 171 -5.63 -12.87 -1.27
N LEU A 172 -6.06 -11.81 -0.59
CA LEU A 172 -7.17 -11.86 0.37
C LEU A 172 -8.55 -12.02 -0.29
N GLY A 173 -8.63 -12.09 -1.62
CA GLY A 173 -9.88 -12.26 -2.36
C GLY A 173 -10.74 -11.00 -2.45
N TYR A 174 -10.23 -9.84 -2.01
CA TYR A 174 -10.91 -8.55 -2.01
C TYR A 174 -10.41 -7.65 -3.13
N GLY A 175 -10.41 -8.17 -4.36
CA GLY A 175 -9.98 -7.42 -5.54
C GLY A 175 -10.76 -6.11 -5.72
N GLU A 176 -11.96 -6.01 -5.17
CA GLU A 176 -12.80 -4.82 -5.27
C GLU A 176 -12.39 -3.62 -4.39
N VAL A 177 -11.44 -3.78 -3.46
CA VAL A 177 -11.15 -2.77 -2.41
C VAL A 177 -9.96 -1.87 -2.77
N THR A 178 -8.86 -2.44 -3.25
CA THR A 178 -7.65 -1.67 -3.58
C THR A 178 -7.20 -1.83 -5.03
N SER A 179 -8.00 -2.49 -5.87
CA SER A 179 -7.68 -2.69 -7.30
C SER A 179 -8.77 -2.22 -8.25
N VAL A 180 -9.80 -1.55 -7.71
CA VAL A 180 -10.79 -0.88 -8.54
C VAL A 180 -10.21 0.49 -8.81
N VAL A 181 -9.70 0.67 -10.04
CA VAL A 181 -9.55 1.98 -10.66
C VAL A 181 -10.80 2.77 -10.26
N LEU A 182 -10.67 3.89 -9.54
CA LEU A 182 -11.82 4.65 -9.00
C LEU A 182 -12.95 4.80 -10.03
N THR A 183 -12.60 4.94 -11.30
CA THR A 183 -13.50 4.89 -12.45
C THR A 183 -14.47 3.69 -12.45
N SER A 184 -13.98 2.46 -12.32
CA SER A 184 -14.86 1.28 -12.25
C SER A 184 -15.61 1.19 -10.93
N ALA A 185 -15.10 1.80 -9.84
CA ALA A 185 -15.82 1.84 -8.57
C ALA A 185 -17.03 2.78 -8.66
N TYR A 186 -16.84 3.95 -9.27
CA TYR A 186 -17.89 4.91 -9.58
C TYR A 186 -18.92 4.31 -10.54
N PHE A 187 -18.45 3.68 -11.63
CA PHE A 187 -19.33 3.03 -12.59
C PHE A 187 -20.15 1.92 -11.94
N ASP A 188 -19.49 0.98 -11.25
CA ASP A 188 -20.17 -0.14 -10.60
C ASP A 188 -21.12 0.31 -9.47
N LEU A 189 -20.82 1.44 -8.81
CA LEU A 189 -21.72 2.03 -7.83
C LEU A 189 -23.00 2.54 -8.48
N VAL A 190 -22.92 3.16 -9.67
CA VAL A 190 -24.11 3.69 -10.36
C VAL A 190 -24.86 2.59 -11.13
N PHE A 191 -24.12 1.60 -11.64
CA PHE A 191 -24.68 0.49 -12.41
C PHE A 191 -25.41 -0.55 -11.55
N ASP A 192 -25.20 -0.57 -10.24
CA ASP A 192 -25.92 -1.47 -9.34
C ASP A 192 -27.41 -1.06 -9.22
N ASN A 193 -28.28 -1.90 -9.81
CA ASN A 193 -29.74 -1.72 -9.81
C ASN A 193 -30.35 -1.65 -8.39
N GLU A 194 -29.63 -2.14 -7.38
CA GLU A 194 -30.08 -2.19 -5.98
C GLU A 194 -29.52 -1.04 -5.10
N VAL A 195 -28.87 -0.03 -5.69
CA VAL A 195 -28.24 1.08 -4.95
C VAL A 195 -29.21 1.87 -4.09
N PHE A 196 -30.41 2.12 -4.62
CA PHE A 196 -31.43 2.94 -3.96
C PHE A 196 -32.55 2.12 -3.31
N THR A 197 -32.58 0.81 -3.51
CA THR A 197 -33.72 -0.06 -3.14
C THR A 197 -33.35 -1.16 -2.14
N ALA A 198 -32.11 -1.62 -2.08
CA ALA A 198 -31.71 -2.67 -1.14
C ALA A 198 -31.10 -2.11 0.15
N ALA A 199 -31.50 -2.70 1.28
CA ALA A 199 -30.90 -2.45 2.57
C ALA A 199 -29.36 -2.60 2.51
N PRO A 200 -28.58 -1.79 3.25
CA PRO A 200 -27.12 -1.81 3.20
C PRO A 200 -26.49 -3.19 3.43
N THR A 201 -27.17 -4.12 4.07
CA THR A 201 -26.69 -5.47 4.38
C THR A 201 -26.71 -6.44 3.19
N ARG A 202 -27.42 -6.13 2.09
CA ARG A 202 -27.56 -7.04 0.94
C ARG A 202 -26.33 -7.08 0.03
N ASN A 203 -25.64 -5.95 -0.15
CA ASN A 203 -24.49 -5.84 -1.04
C ASN A 203 -23.23 -5.37 -0.29
N VAL A 204 -22.60 -6.30 0.44
CA VAL A 204 -21.35 -6.03 1.19
C VAL A 204 -20.23 -5.57 0.25
N LYS A 205 -20.16 -6.08 -0.98
CA LYS A 205 -19.18 -5.68 -1.99
C LYS A 205 -19.34 -4.20 -2.38
N ARG A 206 -20.58 -3.72 -2.55
CA ARG A 206 -20.86 -2.29 -2.78
C ARG A 206 -20.38 -1.44 -1.61
N ASN A 207 -20.70 -1.82 -0.38
CA ASN A 207 -20.29 -1.04 0.80
C ASN A 207 -18.77 -0.94 0.92
N ARG A 208 -18.05 -2.04 0.62
CA ARG A 208 -16.59 -2.04 0.57
C ARG A 208 -16.01 -1.07 -0.46
N ARG A 209 -16.60 -1.02 -1.66
CA ARG A 209 -16.20 -0.07 -2.72
C ARG A 209 -16.43 1.37 -2.28
N ILE A 210 -17.61 1.67 -1.74
CA ILE A 210 -17.94 3.00 -1.22
C ILE A 210 -16.96 3.40 -0.12
N GLY A 211 -16.75 2.51 0.86
CA GLY A 211 -15.79 2.75 1.96
C GLY A 211 -14.38 3.03 1.45
N SER A 212 -13.92 2.26 0.45
CA SER A 212 -12.62 2.49 -0.18
C SER A 212 -12.53 3.84 -0.87
N MET A 213 -13.55 4.21 -1.66
CA MET A 213 -13.60 5.51 -2.34
C MET A 213 -13.56 6.67 -1.35
N VAL A 214 -14.38 6.61 -0.29
CA VAL A 214 -14.40 7.62 0.76
C VAL A 214 -13.04 7.70 1.45
N MET A 215 -12.44 6.56 1.80
CA MET A 215 -11.13 6.53 2.45
C MET A 215 -10.02 7.08 1.56
N VAL A 216 -10.02 6.83 0.24
CA VAL A 216 -9.08 7.48 -0.68
C VAL A 216 -9.25 8.99 -0.65
N VAL A 217 -10.48 9.51 -0.70
CA VAL A 217 -10.74 10.95 -0.65
C VAL A 217 -10.29 11.56 0.68
N LEU A 218 -10.61 10.92 1.81
CA LEU A 218 -10.16 11.38 3.14
C LEU A 218 -8.64 11.35 3.26
N GLY A 219 -7.99 10.32 2.72
CA GLY A 219 -6.53 10.22 2.64
C GLY A 219 -5.95 11.35 1.80
N ALA A 220 -6.54 11.63 0.64
CA ALA A 220 -6.10 12.70 -0.24
C ALA A 220 -6.25 14.09 0.40
N ILE A 221 -7.34 14.33 1.12
CA ILE A 221 -7.55 15.55 1.90
C ILE A 221 -6.46 15.68 2.98
N ALA A 222 -6.22 14.62 3.76
CA ALA A 222 -5.20 14.62 4.79
C ALA A 222 -3.79 14.85 4.23
N GLY A 223 -3.45 14.21 3.11
CA GLY A 223 -2.16 14.40 2.44
C GLY A 223 -1.97 15.82 1.93
N GLY A 224 -2.99 16.40 1.30
CA GLY A 224 -2.94 17.80 0.84
C GLY A 224 -2.75 18.81 1.99
N PHE A 225 -3.37 18.59 3.15
CA PHE A 225 -3.15 19.43 4.34
C PHE A 225 -1.76 19.24 4.94
N LEU A 226 -1.23 18.02 4.91
CA LEU A 226 0.07 17.69 5.50
C LEU A 226 1.26 18.11 4.63
N THR A 227 1.05 18.40 3.34
CA THR A 227 2.09 18.87 2.41
C THR A 227 1.92 20.33 1.99
N GLN A 228 1.28 21.18 2.81
CA GLN A 228 1.10 22.60 2.50
C GLN A 228 2.42 23.38 2.41
N ASP A 229 3.43 22.91 3.12
CA ASP A 229 4.79 23.44 3.18
C ASP A 229 5.75 22.75 2.20
N GLU A 230 5.22 21.94 1.27
CA GLU A 230 5.97 21.12 0.30
C GLU A 230 6.88 20.04 0.93
N ASP A 231 6.84 19.90 2.26
CA ASP A 231 7.48 18.83 3.03
C ASP A 231 6.61 17.56 2.92
N ILE A 232 7.20 16.48 2.39
CA ILE A 232 6.53 15.19 2.24
C ILE A 232 6.89 14.23 3.38
N SER A 233 7.97 14.50 4.13
CA SER A 233 8.45 13.68 5.25
C SER A 233 7.35 13.30 6.21
N LYS A 234 6.56 14.30 6.64
CA LYS A 234 5.49 14.10 7.64
C LYS A 234 4.49 13.06 7.17
N VAL A 235 4.12 13.12 5.89
CA VAL A 235 3.22 12.15 5.27
C VAL A 235 3.85 10.77 5.18
N LEU A 236 5.13 10.68 4.79
CA LEU A 236 5.83 9.41 4.66
C LEU A 236 5.98 8.71 6.02
N TRP A 237 6.41 9.42 7.07
CA TRP A 237 6.50 8.89 8.43
C TRP A 237 5.14 8.42 8.94
N PHE A 238 4.09 9.20 8.72
CA PHE A 238 2.73 8.84 9.14
C PHE A 238 2.20 7.61 8.39
N ALA A 239 2.36 7.57 7.05
CA ALA A 239 1.95 6.44 6.23
C ALA A 239 2.71 5.16 6.57
N GLY A 240 4.02 5.25 6.77
CA GLY A 240 4.87 4.14 7.22
C GLY A 240 4.41 3.60 8.57
N SER A 241 4.12 4.48 9.52
CA SER A 241 3.62 4.12 10.86
C SER A 241 2.29 3.39 10.79
N LEU A 242 1.37 3.84 9.92
CA LEU A 242 0.08 3.18 9.72
C LEU A 242 0.25 1.78 9.11
N LYS A 243 1.21 1.58 8.20
CA LYS A 243 1.54 0.24 7.67
C LYS A 243 2.16 -0.68 8.73
N VAL A 244 3.00 -0.16 9.62
CA VAL A 244 3.52 -0.92 10.76
C VAL A 244 2.39 -1.32 11.71
N ALA A 245 1.46 -0.41 12.02
CA ALA A 245 0.29 -0.73 12.83
C ALA A 245 -0.56 -1.84 12.20
N ILE A 246 -0.75 -1.82 10.87
CA ILE A 246 -1.41 -2.91 10.14
C ILE A 246 -0.60 -4.21 10.25
N ALA A 247 0.73 -4.17 10.13
CA ALA A 247 1.56 -5.36 10.29
C ALA A 247 1.42 -5.97 11.69
N ILE A 248 1.39 -5.14 12.75
CA ILE A 248 1.17 -5.58 14.14
C ILE A 248 -0.23 -6.21 14.27
N LEU A 249 -1.26 -5.61 13.66
CA LEU A 249 -2.61 -6.17 13.65
C LEU A 249 -2.63 -7.58 13.05
N TRP A 250 -1.85 -7.83 11.99
CA TRP A 250 -1.72 -9.15 11.37
C TRP A 250 -1.04 -10.20 12.26
N VAL A 251 -0.15 -9.79 13.17
CA VAL A 251 0.47 -10.71 14.15
C VAL A 251 -0.58 -11.34 15.06
N PHE A 252 -1.60 -10.57 15.44
CA PHE A 252 -2.68 -11.02 16.34
C PHE A 252 -3.93 -11.51 15.59
N TRP A 253 -3.88 -11.58 14.26
CA TRP A 253 -5.05 -11.95 13.44
C TRP A 253 -5.42 -13.43 13.59
N LYS A 254 -6.69 -13.77 13.41
CA LYS A 254 -7.21 -15.13 13.63
C LYS A 254 -6.75 -16.12 12.56
N SER A 255 -6.33 -17.31 12.99
CA SER A 255 -5.96 -18.43 12.11
C SER A 255 -7.19 -19.20 11.64
N LYS A 256 -7.18 -19.69 10.39
CA LYS A 256 -8.09 -20.73 9.93
C LYS A 256 -7.84 -21.97 10.79
N GLY A 257 -8.83 -22.37 11.59
CA GLY A 257 -8.73 -23.52 12.50
C GLY A 257 -8.83 -23.21 13.99
N SER A 258 -8.91 -21.94 14.43
CA SER A 258 -9.34 -21.64 15.81
C SER A 258 -10.85 -21.84 15.91
N VAL A 259 -11.29 -23.10 15.98
CA VAL A 259 -12.66 -23.44 16.38
C VAL A 259 -12.86 -22.87 17.78
N ARG A 260 -13.82 -21.95 17.88
CA ARG A 260 -14.42 -21.56 19.16
C ARG A 260 -14.98 -22.85 19.77
N LEU A 261 -14.36 -23.36 20.82
CA LEU A 261 -15.10 -24.13 21.81
C LEU A 261 -15.91 -23.07 22.58
N GLU A 262 -17.18 -22.98 22.18
CA GLU A 262 -18.33 -22.30 22.79
C GLU A 262 -18.08 -20.97 23.54
#